data_AF-A0A838DUV5-F1
#
_entry.id   AF-A0A838DUV5-F1
#
_cell.length_a   1.000
_cell.length_b   1.000
_cell.length_c   1.000
_cell.angle_alpha   90.00
_cell.angle_beta   90.00
_cell.angle_gamma   90.00
#
_symmetry.space_group_name_H-M   'P 1'
#
loop_
_entity.id
_entity.type
_entity.pdbx_description
1 polymer ?
#
loop_
_entity_poly.entity_id
_entity_poly.type
_entity_poly.pdbx_seq_one_letter_code
_entity_poly.pdbx_strand_id
1 'polypeptide(L)' 'MDGAESAGLLINKLAHTMALDMDRRLKSHDVTMSQWVMLKQLWRQEGRSQVELQDLLGLDGATITGLV' A
#
# COMPACT_ATOMS: atom_id res chain seq x y z
N MET A 1 2.41 3.84 -32.44
CA MET A 1 2.43 3.49 -31.01
C MET A 1 1.08 3.87 -30.45
N ASP A 2 0.36 2.90 -29.91
CA ASP A 2 -1.00 3.09 -29.40
C ASP A 2 -0.93 3.93 -28.11
N GLY A 3 -1.72 5.01 -28.03
CA GLY A 3 -1.67 5.94 -26.89
C GLY A 3 -1.94 5.27 -25.54
N ALA A 4 -2.75 4.20 -25.52
CA ALA A 4 -3.06 3.43 -24.33
C ALA A 4 -1.86 2.65 -23.77
N GLU A 5 -1.01 2.10 -24.64
CA GLU A 5 0.23 1.40 -24.24
C GLU A 5 1.21 2.38 -23.59
N SER A 6 1.31 3.59 -24.15
CA SER A 6 2.14 4.65 -23.58
C SER A 6 1.63 5.16 -22.23
N ALA A 7 0.31 5.25 -22.03
CA ALA A 7 -0.28 5.67 -20.77
C ALA A 7 -0.08 4.62 -19.65
N GLY A 8 -0.26 3.34 -19.97
CA GLY A 8 -0.02 2.25 -19.02
C GLY A 8 1.44 2.22 -18.54
N LEU A 9 2.40 2.46 -19.43
CA LEU A 9 3.82 2.57 -19.08
C LEU A 9 4.10 3.76 -18.14
N LEU A 10 3.48 4.92 -18.39
CA LEU A 10 3.65 6.09 -17.54
C LEU A 10 3.04 5.88 -16.14
N ILE A 11 1.86 5.26 -16.06
CA ILE A 11 1.22 4.93 -14.78
C ILE A 11 2.10 3.96 -13.97
N ASN A 12 2.64 2.92 -14.61
CA ASN A 12 3.55 1.98 -13.94
C ASN A 12 4.83 2.66 -13.44
N LYS A 13 5.46 3.53 -14.25
CA LYS A 13 6.63 4.30 -13.84
C LYS A 13 6.33 5.24 -12.68
N LEU A 14 5.17 5.89 -12.70
CA LEU A 14 4.71 6.76 -11.62
C LEU A 14 4.51 5.96 -10.33
N ALA A 15 3.76 4.85 -10.39
CA ALA A 15 3.52 3.98 -9.23
C ALA A 15 4.82 3.47 -8.62
N HIS A 16 5.77 3.03 -9.45
CA HIS A 16 7.08 2.59 -9.00
C HIS A 16 7.88 3.70 -8.31
N THR A 17 7.90 4.91 -8.91
CA THR A 17 8.62 6.06 -8.34
C THR A 17 8.00 6.50 -7.01
N MET A 18 6.66 6.50 -6.92
CA MET A 18 5.95 6.80 -5.67
C MET A 18 6.23 5.76 -4.59
N ALA A 19 6.29 4.48 -4.94
CA ALA A 19 6.63 3.42 -3.99
C ALA A 19 8.04 3.60 -3.41
N LEU A 20 9.03 3.93 -4.24
CA LEU A 20 10.40 4.18 -3.80
C LEU A 20 10.53 5.43 -2.90
N ASP A 21 9.81 6.51 -3.22
CA ASP A 21 9.77 7.70 -2.35
C ASP A 21 9.16 7.37 -0.98
N MET A 22 8.06 6.63 -0.99
CA MET A 22 7.39 6.24 0.25
C MET A 22 8.26 5.33 1.11
N ASP A 23 8.90 4.32 0.51
CA ASP A 23 9.81 3.41 1.22
C ASP A 23 10.97 4.18 1.88
N ARG A 24 11.57 5.14 1.15
CA ARG A 24 12.62 6.00 1.69
C ARG A 24 12.15 6.80 2.91
N ARG A 25 10.92 7.33 2.88
CA ARG A 25 10.34 8.11 3.97
C ARG A 25 9.97 7.25 5.17
N LEU A 26 9.50 6.03 4.93
CA LEU A 26 9.10 5.09 5.97
C LEU A 26 10.29 4.39 6.62
N LYS A 27 11.44 4.33 5.95
CA LYS A 27 12.68 3.76 6.49
C LYS A 27 13.11 4.37 7.83
N SER A 28 12.88 5.66 8.06
CA SER A 28 13.17 6.30 9.35
C SER A 28 12.24 5.88 10.48
N HIS A 29 11.13 5.22 10.15
CA HIS A 29 10.10 4.79 11.08
C HIS A 29 10.06 3.25 11.25
N ASP A 30 10.96 2.53 10.59
CA ASP A 30 11.05 1.06 10.62
C ASP A 30 9.72 0.35 10.28
N VAL A 31 8.98 0.91 9.32
CA VAL A 31 7.73 0.34 8.83
C VAL A 31 7.76 0.19 7.32
N THR A 32 7.16 -0.89 6.83
CA THR A 32 6.92 -1.11 5.40
C THR A 32 5.72 -0.28 4.92
N MET A 33 5.57 -0.12 3.60
CA MET A 33 4.40 0.54 3.01
C MET A 33 3.09 -0.13 3.41
N SER A 34 3.04 -1.47 3.44
CA SER A 34 1.85 -2.22 3.82
C SER A 34 1.48 -2.00 5.29
N GLN A 35 2.47 -2.00 6.19
CA GLN A 35 2.27 -1.65 7.60
C GLN A 35 1.80 -0.20 7.76
N TRP A 36 2.41 0.74 7.04
CA TRP A 36 2.00 2.15 7.07
C TRP A 36 0.54 2.34 6.64
N VAL A 37 0.13 1.68 5.56
CA VAL A 37 -1.25 1.75 5.07
C VAL A 37 -2.21 1.16 6.11
N MET A 38 -1.86 0.04 6.76
CA MET A 38 -2.64 -0.52 7.87
C MET A 38 -2.76 0.46 9.04
N LEU A 39 -1.63 1.01 9.51
CA LEU A 39 -1.59 2.00 10.59
C LEU A 39 -2.47 3.22 10.28
N LYS A 40 -2.46 3.68 9.03
CA LYS A 40 -3.33 4.78 8.58
C LYS A 40 -4.82 4.42 8.72
N GLN A 41 -5.23 3.19 8.45
CA GLN A 41 -6.63 2.79 8.62
C GLN A 41 -7.02 2.68 10.10
N LEU A 42 -6.12 2.16 10.93
CA LEU A 42 -6.32 2.04 12.37
C LEU A 42 -6.36 3.42 13.05
N TRP A 43 -5.55 4.36 12.58
CA TRP A 43 -5.60 5.76 13.06
C TRP A 43 -6.95 6.43 12.79
N ARG A 44 -7.63 6.06 11.69
CA ARG A 44 -8.95 6.60 11.36
C ARG A 44 -10.07 5.97 12.18
N GLN A 45 -9.93 4.70 12.52
CA GLN A 45 -10.89 3.96 13.31
C GLN A 45 -10.16 2.78 13.97
N GLU A 46 -10.02 2.86 15.28
CA GLU A 46 -9.49 1.75 16.06
C GLU A 46 -10.46 0.55 16.04
N GLY A 47 -9.92 -0.65 16.27
CA GLY A 47 -10.72 -1.86 16.41
C GLY A 47 -11.31 -2.40 15.09
N ARG A 48 -10.83 -1.95 13.93
CA ARG A 48 -11.17 -2.60 12.65
C ARG A 48 -10.79 -4.08 12.70
N SER A 49 -11.70 -4.92 12.25
CA SER A 49 -11.46 -6.35 12.11
C SER A 49 -10.49 -6.64 10.97
N GLN A 50 -9.85 -7.82 11.02
CA GLN A 50 -8.95 -8.29 9.99
C GLN A 50 -9.64 -8.44 8.61
N VAL A 51 -10.93 -8.76 8.58
CA VAL A 51 -11.73 -8.86 7.33
C VAL A 51 -11.96 -7.47 6.73
N GLU A 52 -12.33 -6.48 7.54
CA GLU A 52 -12.50 -5.10 7.06
C GLU A 52 -11.19 -4.51 6.52
N LEU A 53 -10.05 -4.85 7.14
CA LEU A 53 -8.75 -4.42 6.63
C LEU A 53 -8.39 -5.11 5.31
N GLN A 54 -8.75 -6.37 5.10
CA GLN A 54 -8.53 -7.05 3.83
C GLN A 54 -9.29 -6.36 2.70
N ASP A 55 -10.58 -6.12 2.91
CA ASP A 55 -11.45 -5.47 1.93
C ASP A 55 -11.00 -4.03 1.62
N LEU A 56 -10.62 -3.25 2.63
CA LEU A 56 -10.17 -1.87 2.46
C LEU A 56 -8.82 -1.75 1.75
N LEU A 57 -7.94 -2.73 1.94
CA LEU A 57 -6.58 -2.69 1.41
C LEU A 57 -6.42 -3.50 0.12
N GLY A 58 -7.43 -4.28 -0.27
CA GLY A 58 -7.34 -5.20 -1.41
C GLY A 58 -6.23 -6.24 -1.22
N LEU A 59 -5.95 -6.62 0.03
CA LEU A 59 -4.90 -7.57 0.38
C LEU A 59 -5.52 -8.91 0.74
N ASP A 60 -4.89 -9.99 0.28
CA ASP A 60 -5.28 -11.34 0.70
C ASP A 60 -5.00 -11.54 2.19
N GLY A 61 -5.82 -12.39 2.84
CA GLY A 61 -5.74 -12.64 4.28
C GLY A 61 -4.36 -13.10 4.77
N ALA A 62 -3.61 -13.84 3.97
CA ALA A 62 -2.23 -14.24 4.30
C ALA A 62 -1.29 -13.03 4.47
N THR A 63 -1.46 -11.99 3.63
CA THR A 63 -0.67 -10.77 3.70
C THR A 63 -1.00 -9.98 4.96
N ILE A 64 -2.29 -9.89 5.32
CA ILE A 64 -2.69 -9.21 6.56
C ILE A 64 -2.18 -9.94 7.80
N THR A 65 -2.27 -11.28 7.84
CA THR A 65 -1.74 -12.06 8.96
C THR A 65 -0.23 -11.87 9.16
N GLY A 66 0.53 -11.71 8.07
CA GLY A 66 1.98 -11.45 8.17
C GLY A 66 2.35 -10.03 8.62
N LEU A 67 1.38 -9.11 8.70
CA LEU A 67 1.58 -7.71 9.10
C LEU A 67 1.19 -7.44 10.57
N VAL A 68 0.47 -8.37 11.21
CA VAL A 68 -0.02 -8.28 12.61
C VAL A 68 0.90 -9.07 13.54
#